data_AF-A0A8T5PH42-F1
#
_entry.id   AF-A0A8T5PH42-F1
#
_cell.length_a   1.000
_cell.length_b   1.000
_cell.length_c   1.000
_cell.angle_alpha   90.00
_cell.angle_beta   90.00
_cell.angle_gamma   90.00
#
_symmetry.space_group_name_H-M   'P 1'
#
loop_
_entity.id
_entity.type
_entity.pdbx_description
1 polymer ?
#
loop_
_entity_poly.entity_id
_entity_poly.type
_entity_poly.pdbx_seq_one_letter_code
_entity_poly.pdbx_strand_id
1 'polypeptide(L)'
;MRKKGFTFSLAVMSFIITIFVGVIITLAMVFMTTFHIYITKKFIIERVLESTQAQDMLLSLLEAEQEGVKFRQAIVYALYQDSEKPKIWNGEKIVEYNLEEIAKNFLSYFYENDNYWLFIYDEKKNEIKTICKSQENIEDLFKKESKKNRRASFPIDENRWLVLYINLKTQE
;
A
#
# COMPACT_ATOMS: atom_id res chain seq x y z
N MET A 1 -5.22 28.56 62.57
CA MET A 1 -5.55 27.29 61.87
C MET A 1 -6.20 27.58 60.51
N ARG A 2 -5.43 27.75 59.41
CA ARG A 2 -5.97 27.89 58.03
C ARG A 2 -4.94 27.47 56.97
N LYS A 3 -4.27 26.31 57.15
CA LYS A 3 -3.34 25.77 56.13
C LYS A 3 -3.83 24.48 55.45
N LYS A 4 -4.79 23.76 56.05
CA LYS A 4 -5.29 22.47 55.52
C LYS A 4 -6.18 22.60 54.28
N GLY A 5 -6.97 23.67 54.16
CA GLY A 5 -7.88 23.88 53.03
C GLY A 5 -7.17 24.28 51.72
N PHE A 6 -6.05 25.01 51.83
CA PHE A 6 -5.28 25.48 50.67
C PHE A 6 -4.49 24.34 50.01
N THR A 7 -3.87 23.47 50.80
CA THR A 7 -3.15 22.28 50.30
C THR A 7 -4.09 21.23 49.70
N PHE A 8 -5.29 21.06 50.27
CA PHE A 8 -6.30 20.16 49.73
C PHE A 8 -6.85 20.66 48.39
N SER A 9 -7.15 21.96 48.30
CA SER A 9 -7.59 22.59 47.04
C SER A 9 -6.51 22.53 45.95
N LEU A 10 -5.23 22.72 46.31
CA LEU A 10 -4.11 22.63 45.38
C LEU A 10 -3.89 21.18 44.89
N ALA A 11 -4.02 20.19 45.77
CA ALA A 11 -3.90 18.77 45.42
C ALA A 11 -5.04 18.32 44.48
N VAL A 12 -6.27 18.75 44.75
CA VAL A 12 -7.43 18.48 43.89
C VAL A 12 -7.27 19.16 42.52
N MET A 13 -6.82 20.41 42.47
CA MET A 13 -6.53 21.10 41.21
C MET A 13 -5.41 20.42 40.42
N SER A 14 -4.32 20.00 41.08
CA SER A 14 -3.23 19.27 40.44
C SER A 14 -3.72 17.94 39.86
N PHE A 15 -4.54 17.19 40.59
CA PHE A 15 -5.10 15.92 40.13
C PHE A 15 -6.00 16.09 38.90
N ILE A 16 -6.86 17.12 38.92
CA ILE A 16 -7.70 17.48 37.78
C ILE A 16 -6.83 17.84 36.57
N ILE A 17 -5.80 18.68 36.76
CA ILE A 17 -4.87 19.05 35.69
C ILE A 17 -4.16 17.82 35.11
N THR A 18 -3.71 16.87 35.93
CA THR A 18 -3.06 15.64 35.45
C THR A 18 -4.02 14.77 34.62
N ILE A 19 -5.28 14.65 35.02
CA ILE A 19 -6.29 13.93 34.23
C ILE A 19 -6.52 14.63 32.88
N PHE A 20 -6.66 15.96 32.87
CA PHE A 20 -6.83 16.72 31.63
C PHE A 20 -5.62 16.56 30.70
N VAL A 21 -4.39 16.63 31.22
CA VAL A 21 -3.18 16.42 30.44
C VAL A 21 -3.12 14.99 29.89
N GLY A 22 -3.47 13.98 30.69
CA GLY A 22 -3.54 12.59 30.24
C GLY A 22 -4.53 12.39 29.08
N VAL A 23 -5.75 12.94 29.21
CA VAL A 23 -6.78 12.88 28.17
C VAL A 23 -6.33 13.59 26.89
N ILE A 24 -5.69 14.75 27.00
CA ILE A 24 -5.16 15.50 25.86
C ILE A 24 -4.05 14.70 25.15
N ILE A 25 -3.14 14.07 25.89
CA ILE A 25 -2.06 13.25 25.32
C ILE A 25 -2.64 12.01 24.62
N THR A 26 -3.62 11.33 25.21
CA THR A 26 -4.28 10.18 24.58
C THR A 26 -5.01 10.58 23.31
N LEU A 27 -5.76 11.69 23.32
CA LEU A 27 -6.42 12.22 22.11
C LEU A 27 -5.41 12.61 21.03
N ALA A 28 -4.28 13.22 21.41
CA ALA A 28 -3.22 13.56 20.48
C ALA A 28 -2.57 12.30 19.86
N MET A 29 -2.34 11.25 20.65
CA MET A 29 -1.81 9.98 20.12
C MET A 29 -2.81 9.29 19.19
N VAL A 30 -4.10 9.23 19.54
CA VAL A 30 -5.16 8.68 18.68
C VAL A 30 -5.29 9.49 17.39
N PHE A 31 -5.20 10.82 17.47
CA PHE A 31 -5.21 11.67 16.29
C PHE A 31 -3.97 11.43 15.42
N MET A 32 -2.78 11.32 16.01
CA MET A 32 -1.55 11.04 15.27
C MET A 32 -1.56 9.67 14.59
N THR A 33 -2.05 8.60 15.25
CA THR A 33 -2.15 7.27 14.63
C THR A 33 -3.21 7.23 13.54
N THR A 34 -4.39 7.81 13.78
CA THR A 34 -5.47 7.90 12.78
C THR A 34 -5.04 8.75 11.59
N PHE A 35 -4.30 9.84 11.83
CA PHE A 35 -3.72 10.69 10.80
C PHE A 35 -2.62 9.97 10.01
N HIS A 36 -1.80 9.13 10.64
CA HIS A 36 -0.77 8.35 9.94
C HIS A 36 -1.38 7.28 9.02
N ILE A 37 -2.45 6.62 9.48
CA ILE A 37 -3.22 5.65 8.70
C ILE A 37 -3.96 6.36 7.53
N TYR A 38 -4.57 7.51 7.80
CA TYR A 38 -5.22 8.34 6.77
C TYR A 38 -4.23 8.87 5.72
N ILE A 39 -3.04 9.29 6.14
CA ILE A 39 -1.98 9.72 5.22
C ILE A 39 -1.53 8.57 4.33
N THR A 40 -1.34 7.37 4.88
CA THR A 40 -0.92 6.20 4.07
C THR A 40 -1.97 5.85 3.02
N LYS A 41 -3.27 5.90 3.38
CA LYS A 41 -4.41 5.65 2.47
C LYS A 41 -4.58 6.75 1.41
N LYS A 42 -4.40 8.02 1.78
CA LYS A 42 -4.69 9.18 0.91
C LYS A 42 -3.50 9.68 0.09
N PHE A 43 -2.26 9.51 0.55
CA PHE A 43 -1.07 9.95 -0.19
C PHE A 43 -0.65 8.95 -1.27
N ILE A 44 -0.78 7.66 -1.01
CA ILE A 44 -0.42 6.65 -2.01
C ILE A 44 -1.48 6.72 -3.11
N ILE A 45 -2.77 6.67 -2.76
CA ILE A 45 -3.86 6.52 -3.73
C ILE A 45 -4.29 7.87 -4.36
N GLU A 46 -4.53 8.96 -3.63
CA GLU A 46 -5.16 10.16 -4.23
C GLU A 46 -4.21 11.26 -4.72
N ARG A 47 -2.91 11.23 -4.37
CA ARG A 47 -1.97 12.31 -4.68
C ARG A 47 -1.13 12.12 -5.96
N VAL A 48 -1.39 11.06 -6.69
CA VAL A 48 -0.57 10.63 -7.82
C VAL A 48 -1.38 10.73 -9.11
N LEU A 49 -0.73 11.20 -10.18
CA LEU A 49 -1.36 11.31 -11.49
C LEU A 49 -1.70 9.92 -12.02
N GLU A 50 -2.97 9.69 -12.37
CA GLU A 50 -3.34 8.55 -13.20
C GLU A 50 -2.72 8.73 -14.58
N SER A 51 -1.90 7.76 -14.97
CA SER A 51 -1.18 7.81 -16.24
C SER A 51 -1.76 6.77 -17.18
N THR A 52 -2.24 7.21 -18.34
CA THR A 52 -2.69 6.31 -19.42
C THR A 52 -1.59 5.31 -19.78
N GLN A 53 -0.33 5.75 -19.86
CA GLN A 53 0.80 4.86 -20.13
C GLN A 53 0.96 3.79 -19.04
N ALA A 54 0.90 4.17 -17.76
CA ALA A 54 0.96 3.19 -16.66
C ALA A 54 -0.24 2.22 -16.71
N GLN A 55 -1.41 2.72 -17.10
CA GLN A 55 -2.63 1.93 -17.22
C GLN A 55 -2.51 0.90 -18.34
N ASP A 56 -2.01 1.30 -19.51
CA ASP A 56 -1.79 0.40 -20.64
C ASP A 56 -0.78 -0.69 -20.31
N MET A 57 0.27 -0.36 -19.55
CA MET A 57 1.25 -1.35 -19.07
C MET A 57 0.64 -2.31 -18.06
N LEU A 58 -0.18 -1.82 -17.12
CA LEU A 58 -0.88 -2.67 -16.16
C LEU A 58 -1.85 -3.64 -16.85
N LEU A 59 -2.62 -3.14 -17.82
CA LEU A 59 -3.53 -3.97 -18.62
C LEU A 59 -2.77 -5.00 -19.46
N SER A 60 -1.63 -4.61 -20.03
CA SER A 60 -0.77 -5.52 -20.79
C SER A 60 -0.15 -6.60 -19.91
N LEU A 61 0.27 -6.27 -18.68
CA LEU A 61 0.72 -7.24 -17.69
C LEU A 61 -0.39 -8.24 -17.33
N LEU A 62 -1.63 -7.78 -17.16
CA LEU A 62 -2.77 -8.66 -16.84
C LEU A 62 -3.03 -9.71 -17.93
N GLU A 63 -2.76 -9.36 -19.19
CA GLU A 63 -2.88 -10.24 -20.34
C GLU A 63 -1.61 -11.04 -20.65
N ALA A 64 -0.51 -10.81 -19.93
CA ALA A 64 0.72 -11.58 -20.09
C ALA A 64 0.45 -13.05 -19.76
N GLU A 65 0.86 -13.94 -20.67
CA GLU A 65 0.60 -15.36 -20.58
C GLU A 65 1.91 -16.14 -20.41
N GLN A 66 1.92 -17.05 -19.45
CA GLN A 66 2.99 -18.01 -19.27
C GLN A 66 2.40 -19.39 -19.04
N GLU A 67 2.88 -20.37 -19.80
CA GLU A 67 2.42 -21.77 -19.74
C GLU A 67 0.88 -21.92 -19.84
N GLY A 68 0.23 -21.10 -20.68
CA GLY A 68 -1.22 -21.13 -20.87
C GLY A 68 -2.04 -20.42 -19.79
N VAL A 69 -1.39 -19.76 -18.83
CA VAL A 69 -2.03 -19.04 -17.73
C VAL A 69 -1.75 -17.55 -17.84
N LYS A 70 -2.82 -16.76 -17.85
CA LYS A 70 -2.72 -15.29 -17.82
C LYS A 70 -2.39 -14.79 -16.42
N PHE A 71 -1.61 -13.71 -16.32
CA PHE A 71 -1.27 -13.08 -15.05
C PHE A 71 -2.51 -12.72 -14.23
N ARG A 72 -3.57 -12.21 -14.88
CA ARG A 72 -4.87 -11.94 -14.23
C ARG A 72 -5.45 -13.19 -13.56
N GLN A 73 -5.40 -14.34 -14.22
CA GLN A 73 -5.88 -15.60 -13.65
C GLN A 73 -5.01 -15.99 -12.45
N ALA A 74 -3.69 -15.87 -12.59
CA ALA A 74 -2.77 -16.17 -11.50
C ALA A 74 -3.01 -15.32 -10.25
N ILE A 75 -3.31 -14.03 -10.39
CA ILE A 75 -3.68 -13.18 -9.26
C ILE A 75 -4.91 -13.71 -8.52
N VAL A 76 -5.96 -14.11 -9.25
CA VAL A 76 -7.18 -14.64 -8.64
C VAL A 76 -6.89 -15.92 -7.86
N TYR A 77 -6.08 -16.82 -8.42
CA TYR A 77 -5.67 -18.04 -7.73
C TYR A 77 -4.77 -17.76 -6.52
N ALA A 78 -3.85 -16.80 -6.62
CA ALA A 78 -3.00 -16.39 -5.50
C ALA A 78 -3.80 -15.84 -4.32
N LEU A 79 -4.86 -15.09 -4.60
CA LEU A 79 -5.77 -14.58 -3.58
C LEU A 79 -6.63 -15.67 -2.94
N TYR A 80 -7.03 -16.69 -3.72
CA TYR A 80 -7.81 -17.81 -3.21
C TYR A 80 -6.96 -18.77 -2.37
N GLN A 81 -5.72 -19.03 -2.81
CA GLN A 81 -4.79 -19.95 -2.16
C GLN A 81 -3.92 -19.28 -1.09
N ASP A 82 -4.02 -17.95 -0.96
CA ASP A 82 -3.13 -17.10 -0.17
C ASP A 82 -1.63 -17.42 -0.36
N SER A 83 -1.22 -17.51 -1.62
CA SER A 83 0.15 -17.88 -2.01
C SER A 83 0.65 -16.95 -3.12
N GLU A 84 1.91 -16.53 -3.03
CA GLU A 84 2.61 -15.78 -4.11
C GLU A 84 2.96 -16.67 -5.31
N LYS A 85 2.95 -17.98 -5.09
CA LYS A 85 3.19 -19.02 -6.09
C LYS A 85 1.96 -19.91 -6.19
N PRO A 86 0.83 -19.42 -6.73
CA PRO A 86 -0.37 -20.22 -6.88
C PRO A 86 -0.14 -21.42 -7.79
N LYS A 87 -0.81 -22.52 -7.45
CA LYS A 87 -0.89 -23.73 -8.29
C LYS A 87 -2.14 -23.67 -9.15
N ILE A 88 -1.98 -23.72 -10.46
CA ILE A 88 -3.05 -23.43 -11.42
C ILE A 88 -3.12 -24.55 -12.45
N TRP A 89 -4.31 -25.04 -12.75
CA TRP A 89 -4.52 -25.96 -13.87
C TRP A 89 -4.57 -25.17 -15.18
N ASN A 90 -3.61 -25.39 -16.07
CA ASN A 90 -3.53 -24.68 -17.34
C ASN A 90 -4.33 -25.34 -18.49
N GLY A 91 -5.03 -26.45 -18.20
CA GLY A 91 -5.70 -27.29 -19.20
C GLY A 91 -5.05 -28.66 -19.36
N GLU A 92 -3.75 -28.78 -19.10
CA GLU A 92 -2.96 -30.01 -19.29
C GLU A 92 -2.34 -30.54 -18.01
N LYS A 93 -1.83 -29.63 -17.16
CA LYS A 93 -1.17 -29.96 -15.90
C LYS A 93 -1.37 -28.85 -14.87
N ILE A 94 -1.03 -29.16 -13.62
CA ILE A 94 -0.89 -28.13 -12.58
C ILE A 94 0.48 -27.47 -12.75
N VAL A 95 0.49 -26.16 -12.92
CA VAL A 95 1.69 -25.33 -12.97
C VAL A 95 1.78 -24.47 -11.72
N GLU A 96 3.00 -24.26 -11.23
CA GLU A 96 3.27 -23.28 -10.17
C GLU A 96 3.66 -21.96 -10.84
N TYR A 97 2.88 -20.91 -10.59
CA TYR A 97 3.03 -19.64 -11.29
C TYR A 97 3.68 -18.60 -10.37
N ASN A 98 4.88 -18.13 -10.69
CA ASN A 98 5.60 -17.17 -9.86
C ASN A 98 5.20 -15.73 -10.20
N LEU A 99 4.28 -15.15 -9.42
CA LEU A 99 3.78 -13.79 -9.67
C LEU A 99 4.88 -12.73 -9.65
N GLU A 100 5.80 -12.81 -8.68
CA GLU A 100 6.87 -11.82 -8.54
C GLU A 100 7.77 -11.81 -9.77
N GLU A 101 8.26 -12.98 -10.16
CA GLU A 101 9.21 -13.14 -11.27
C GLU A 101 8.63 -12.64 -12.58
N ILE A 102 7.38 -12.99 -12.87
CA ILE A 102 6.71 -12.62 -14.12
C ILE A 102 6.46 -11.13 -14.16
N ALA A 103 5.92 -10.57 -13.06
CA ALA A 103 5.71 -9.13 -12.96
C ALA A 103 7.03 -8.35 -13.05
N LYS A 104 8.08 -8.84 -12.40
CA LYS A 104 9.41 -8.21 -12.42
C LYS A 104 10.03 -8.24 -13.81
N ASN A 105 9.97 -9.36 -14.50
CA ASN A 105 10.49 -9.50 -15.87
C ASN A 105 9.76 -8.55 -16.82
N PHE A 106 8.44 -8.49 -16.73
CA PHE A 106 7.63 -7.60 -17.56
C PHE A 106 7.91 -6.12 -17.24
N LEU A 107 7.79 -5.71 -15.99
CA LEU A 107 7.92 -4.30 -15.60
C LEU A 107 9.35 -3.79 -15.77
N SER A 108 10.37 -4.61 -15.52
CA SER A 108 11.78 -4.18 -15.73
C SER A 108 12.10 -3.93 -17.19
N TYR A 109 11.40 -4.57 -18.13
CA TYR A 109 11.57 -4.30 -19.56
C TYR A 109 11.07 -2.89 -19.93
N PHE A 110 9.95 -2.45 -19.36
CA PHE A 110 9.35 -1.13 -19.66
C PHE A 110 9.87 0.00 -18.77
N TYR A 111 10.31 -0.32 -17.57
CA TYR A 111 10.70 0.61 -16.52
C TYR A 111 12.13 0.36 -16.02
N GLU A 112 13.03 -0.03 -16.93
CA GLU A 112 14.43 -0.38 -16.63
C GLU A 112 15.13 0.67 -15.76
N ASN A 113 14.87 1.95 -16.04
CA ASN A 113 15.49 3.08 -15.34
C ASN A 113 14.59 3.70 -14.26
N ASP A 114 13.35 3.21 -14.13
CA ASP A 114 12.35 3.79 -13.25
C ASP A 114 12.11 2.92 -12.02
N ASN A 115 11.63 3.56 -10.97
CA ASN A 115 11.31 2.89 -9.73
C ASN A 115 9.84 2.48 -9.75
N TYR A 116 9.54 1.17 -9.83
CA TYR A 116 8.17 0.66 -9.79
C TYR A 116 7.86 -0.17 -8.53
N TRP A 117 6.57 -0.21 -8.21
CA TRP A 117 5.97 -1.06 -7.18
C TRP A 117 4.61 -1.57 -7.65
N LEU A 118 4.47 -2.89 -7.69
CA LEU A 118 3.21 -3.56 -7.98
C LEU A 118 2.71 -4.26 -6.72
N PHE A 119 1.46 -3.98 -6.35
CA PHE A 119 0.86 -4.57 -5.16
C PHE A 119 -0.66 -4.71 -5.27
N ILE A 120 -1.20 -5.56 -4.41
CA ILE A 120 -2.64 -5.68 -4.17
C ILE A 120 -2.97 -4.85 -2.94
N TYR A 121 -3.96 -3.99 -3.08
CA TYR A 121 -4.52 -3.21 -2.00
C TYR A 121 -5.89 -3.76 -1.61
N ASP A 122 -6.05 -4.17 -0.36
CA ASP A 122 -7.33 -4.58 0.23
C ASP A 122 -7.91 -3.40 1.01
N GLU A 123 -8.99 -2.82 0.51
CA GLU A 123 -9.63 -1.65 1.12
C GLU A 123 -10.32 -1.99 2.45
N LYS A 124 -10.90 -3.19 2.56
CA LYS A 124 -11.62 -3.62 3.77
C LYS A 124 -10.67 -3.81 4.94
N LYS A 125 -9.50 -4.41 4.68
CA LYS A 125 -8.47 -4.64 5.69
C LYS A 125 -7.48 -3.49 5.81
N ASN A 126 -7.48 -2.58 4.85
CA ASN A 126 -6.47 -1.52 4.72
C ASN A 126 -5.04 -2.11 4.69
N GLU A 127 -4.87 -3.19 3.93
CA GLU A 127 -3.62 -3.96 3.83
C GLU A 127 -3.04 -3.87 2.41
N ILE A 128 -1.71 -3.92 2.34
CA ILE A 128 -0.98 -3.96 1.08
C ILE A 128 -0.19 -5.27 1.02
N LYS A 129 -0.43 -6.05 -0.04
CA LYS A 129 0.35 -7.25 -0.37
C LYS A 129 1.20 -6.93 -1.60
N THR A 130 2.49 -6.74 -1.39
CA THR A 130 3.45 -6.49 -2.47
C THR A 130 3.58 -7.73 -3.35
N ILE A 131 3.50 -7.56 -4.67
CA ILE A 131 3.80 -8.61 -5.65
C ILE A 131 5.26 -8.48 -6.09
N CYS A 132 5.67 -7.29 -6.51
CA CYS A 132 7.06 -7.04 -6.90
C CYS A 132 7.43 -5.56 -6.71
N LYS A 133 8.73 -5.31 -6.55
CA LYS A 133 9.29 -3.97 -6.43
C LYS A 133 10.68 -3.92 -7.06
N SER A 134 10.99 -2.76 -7.65
CA SER A 134 12.29 -2.49 -8.28
C SER A 134 13.45 -2.37 -7.26
N GLN A 135 13.16 -1.91 -6.04
CA GLN A 135 14.14 -1.76 -4.96
C GLN A 135 13.50 -1.94 -3.58
N GLU A 136 14.33 -2.25 -2.58
CA GLU A 136 13.90 -2.30 -1.19
C GLU A 136 13.56 -0.87 -0.69
N ASN A 137 12.47 -0.71 0.06
CA ASN A 137 11.95 0.57 0.60
C ASN A 137 11.20 1.50 -0.38
N ILE A 138 10.70 0.97 -1.49
CA ILE A 138 9.88 1.71 -2.47
C ILE A 138 8.66 2.42 -1.83
N GLU A 139 8.08 1.82 -0.80
CA GLU A 139 6.93 2.33 -0.04
C GLU A 139 7.16 3.74 0.52
N ASP A 140 8.36 3.99 1.05
CA ASP A 140 8.70 5.28 1.66
C ASP A 140 9.01 6.36 0.62
N LEU A 141 9.50 5.97 -0.55
CA LEU A 141 9.68 6.88 -1.69
C LEU A 141 8.33 7.40 -2.19
N PHE A 142 7.33 6.51 -2.29
CA PHE A 142 5.99 6.90 -2.71
C PHE A 142 5.25 7.79 -1.69
N LYS A 143 5.60 7.72 -0.40
CA LYS A 143 5.08 8.64 0.62
C LYS A 143 5.66 10.06 0.50
N LYS A 144 6.88 10.21 -0.03
CA LYS A 144 7.64 11.48 0.01
C LYS A 144 7.49 12.34 -1.26
N GLU A 145 7.37 11.76 -2.45
CA GLU A 145 7.50 12.52 -3.71
C GLU A 145 6.27 12.46 -4.63
N SER A 146 5.21 13.26 -4.39
CA SER A 146 3.95 13.07 -5.13
C SER A 146 3.95 13.58 -6.59
N LYS A 147 4.80 14.54 -6.98
CA LYS A 147 4.66 15.25 -8.27
C LYS A 147 5.11 14.46 -9.51
N LYS A 148 6.02 13.48 -9.35
CA LYS A 148 6.57 12.68 -10.47
C LYS A 148 6.09 11.23 -10.48
N ASN A 149 5.31 10.86 -9.46
CA ASN A 149 4.75 9.53 -9.40
C ASN A 149 3.61 9.42 -10.41
N ARG A 150 3.50 8.24 -11.00
CA ARG A 150 2.39 7.80 -11.84
C ARG A 150 1.74 6.60 -11.19
N ARG A 151 0.45 6.49 -11.38
CA ARG A 151 -0.36 5.38 -10.86
C ARG A 151 -1.21 4.79 -11.96
N ALA A 152 -1.36 3.49 -11.90
CA ALA A 152 -2.40 2.74 -12.58
C ALA A 152 -3.06 1.80 -11.59
N SER A 153 -4.35 1.52 -11.80
CA SER A 153 -5.08 0.60 -10.96
C SER A 153 -6.07 -0.23 -11.75
N PHE A 154 -6.33 -1.43 -11.27
CA PHE A 154 -7.30 -2.35 -11.85
C PHE A 154 -8.10 -3.04 -10.74
N PRO A 155 -9.43 -2.99 -10.77
CA PRO A 155 -10.25 -3.67 -9.77
C PRO A 155 -10.15 -5.19 -9.96
N ILE A 156 -9.73 -5.90 -8.91
CA ILE A 156 -9.75 -7.37 -8.88
C ILE A 156 -11.13 -7.85 -8.46
N ASP A 157 -11.68 -7.21 -7.43
CA ASP A 157 -13.08 -7.34 -6.98
C ASP A 157 -13.54 -6.03 -6.31
N GLU A 158 -14.70 -6.07 -5.65
CA GLU A 158 -15.31 -4.91 -5.00
C GLU A 158 -14.42 -4.23 -3.94
N ASN A 159 -13.46 -4.95 -3.33
CA ASN A 159 -12.67 -4.45 -2.21
C ASN A 159 -11.16 -4.52 -2.45
N ARG A 160 -10.73 -5.19 -3.52
CA ARG A 160 -9.31 -5.41 -3.82
C ARG A 160 -8.93 -4.83 -5.17
N TRP A 161 -7.84 -4.08 -5.17
CA TRP A 161 -7.30 -3.40 -6.34
C TRP A 161 -5.87 -3.84 -6.60
N LEU A 162 -5.56 -4.18 -7.84
CA LEU A 162 -4.18 -4.27 -8.29
C LEU A 162 -3.71 -2.85 -8.60
N VAL A 163 -2.57 -2.44 -8.04
CA VAL A 163 -2.07 -1.09 -8.20
C VAL A 163 -0.60 -1.12 -8.61
N LEU A 164 -0.30 -0.36 -9.65
CA LEU A 164 1.06 -0.12 -10.14
C LEU A 164 1.41 1.34 -9.86
N TYR A 165 2.49 1.54 -9.11
CA TYR A 165 3.11 2.85 -8.93
C TYR A 165 4.45 2.90 -9.62
N ILE A 166 4.72 4.02 -10.27
CA ILE A 166 5.98 4.30 -10.96
C ILE A 166 6.46 5.67 -10.51
N ASN A 167 7.70 5.77 -10.06
CA ASN A 167 8.41 7.01 -9.85
C ASN A 167 9.41 7.16 -10.99
N LEU A 168 9.16 8.15 -11.84
CA LEU A 168 10.02 8.42 -12.98
C LEU A 168 11.33 9.05 -12.51
N LYS A 169 12.45 8.35 -12.75
CA LYS A 169 13.76 8.99 -12.58
C LYS A 169 13.92 9.98 -13.73
N THR A 170 14.21 11.22 -13.40
CA THR A 170 14.51 12.21 -14.44
C THR A 170 15.84 11.79 -15.05
N GLN A 171 15.86 11.52 -16.35
CA GLN A 171 17.11 11.46 -17.09
C GLN A 171 17.70 12.87 -17.00
N GLU A 172 18.71 13.06 -16.14
CA GLU A 172 19.56 14.25 -16.15
C GLU A 172 20.46 14.25 -17.40
#